data_AF-A0A1Y1MNK6-F1
#
_entry.id   AF-A0A1Y1MNK6-F1
#
_cell.length_a   1.000
_cell.length_b   1.000
_cell.length_c   1.000
_cell.angle_alpha   90.00
_cell.angle_beta   90.00
_cell.angle_gamma   90.00
#
_symmetry.space_group_name_H-M   'P 1'
#
loop_
_entity.id
_entity.type
_entity.pdbx_description
1 polymer ?
#
loop_
_entity_poly.entity_id
_entity_poly.type
_entity_poly.pdbx_seq_one_letter_code
_entity_poly.pdbx_strand_id
1 'polypeptide(L)'
;ITHINGSIAEAINVKNNTVYHFAWIKNMSALVSKQLSNKDHRKFICNRCLNYFSADRLLKKHTTYCQQQNHCAVRVPRETENRLEFKNYRFQEMVPFVIYADLESILENCSNL
;
A
#
# COMPACT_ATOMS: atom_id res chain seq x y z
N ILE A 1 28.67 -11.49 6.95
CA ILE A 1 29.40 -12.22 5.90
C ILE A 1 29.34 -13.70 6.25
N THR A 2 28.47 -14.44 5.58
CA THR A 2 28.57 -15.89 5.45
C THR A 2 28.30 -16.19 3.98
N HIS A 3 29.33 -16.73 3.32
CA HIS A 3 29.29 -17.19 1.95
C HIS A 3 28.22 -18.28 1.79
N ILE A 4 27.36 -18.12 0.80
CA ILE A 4 26.54 -19.22 0.26
C ILE A 4 26.91 -19.29 -1.22
N ASN A 5 27.82 -20.21 -1.56
CA ASN A 5 28.11 -20.57 -2.93
C ASN A 5 26.96 -21.46 -3.42
N GLY A 6 26.09 -20.90 -4.23
CA GLY A 6 25.00 -21.63 -4.87
C GLY A 6 24.19 -20.67 -5.71
N SER A 7 24.38 -20.73 -7.03
CA SER A 7 23.60 -19.98 -8.00
C SER A 7 22.12 -20.34 -7.88
N ILE A 8 21.32 -19.48 -7.24
CA ILE A 8 19.85 -19.59 -7.20
C ILE A 8 19.22 -18.85 -8.40
N ALA A 9 19.94 -18.80 -9.53
CA ALA A 9 19.53 -17.98 -10.68
C ALA A 9 18.44 -18.61 -11.55
N GLU A 10 17.97 -19.83 -11.28
CA GLU A 10 17.17 -20.60 -12.25
C GLU A 10 15.74 -20.97 -11.85
N ALA A 11 15.18 -20.41 -10.77
CA ALA A 11 13.88 -20.87 -10.27
C ALA A 11 12.73 -19.85 -10.28
N ILE A 12 12.64 -18.92 -11.24
CA ILE A 12 11.37 -18.22 -11.55
C ILE A 12 11.24 -18.03 -13.07
N ASN A 13 10.93 -19.11 -13.79
CA ASN A 13 10.43 -19.00 -15.17
C ASN A 13 8.92 -18.70 -15.14
N VAL A 14 8.56 -17.47 -14.76
CA VAL A 14 7.20 -16.96 -14.94
C VAL A 14 7.15 -16.25 -16.29
N LYS A 15 6.86 -17.01 -17.36
CA LYS A 15 6.47 -16.46 -18.67
C LYS A 15 5.05 -15.88 -18.61
N ASN A 16 4.82 -14.90 -17.76
CA ASN A 16 3.66 -14.04 -17.85
C ASN A 16 4.17 -12.61 -17.96
N ASN A 17 4.13 -12.08 -19.17
CA ASN A 17 4.49 -10.69 -19.50
C ASN A 17 3.38 -9.73 -19.00
N THR A 18 2.98 -9.86 -17.74
CA THR A 18 1.94 -9.04 -17.14
C THR A 18 2.57 -7.70 -16.80
N VAL A 19 2.31 -6.70 -17.65
CA VAL A 19 2.72 -5.32 -17.40
C VAL A 19 1.75 -4.72 -16.38
N TYR A 20 2.28 -4.24 -15.25
CA TYR A 20 1.52 -3.51 -14.26
C TYR A 20 1.61 -2.01 -14.53
N HIS A 21 0.46 -1.34 -14.53
CA HIS A 21 0.40 0.11 -14.69
C HIS A 21 -0.08 0.76 -13.39
N PHE A 22 0.64 1.79 -12.94
CA PHE A 22 0.17 2.66 -11.87
C PHE A 22 -0.65 3.81 -12.46
N ALA A 23 -1.80 4.08 -11.88
CA ALA A 23 -2.65 5.20 -12.25
C ALA A 23 -2.88 6.10 -11.04
N TRP A 24 -2.68 7.40 -11.21
CA TRP A 24 -2.94 8.37 -10.16
C TRP A 24 -4.43 8.75 -10.13
N ILE A 25 -5.13 8.32 -9.08
CA ILE A 25 -6.53 8.66 -8.88
C ILE A 25 -6.64 10.03 -8.19
N LYS A 26 -6.93 11.06 -8.98
CA LYS A 26 -7.12 12.45 -8.49
C LYS A 26 -8.47 12.67 -7.80
N ASN A 27 -9.47 11.86 -8.14
CA ASN A 27 -10.84 12.05 -7.67
C ASN A 27 -11.53 10.70 -7.45
N MET A 28 -11.50 10.22 -6.20
CA MET A 28 -12.16 8.96 -5.81
C MET A 28 -13.66 8.99 -6.05
N SER A 29 -14.31 10.13 -5.79
CA SER A 29 -15.74 10.29 -6.05
C SER A 29 -16.08 10.01 -7.52
N ALA A 30 -15.34 10.58 -8.47
CA ALA A 30 -15.59 10.33 -9.89
C ALA A 30 -15.37 8.86 -10.27
N LEU A 31 -14.36 8.22 -9.69
CA LEU A 31 -14.02 6.83 -9.99
C LEU A 31 -15.11 5.85 -9.59
N VAL A 32 -15.64 5.97 -8.36
CA VAL A 32 -16.49 4.91 -7.79
C VAL A 32 -17.95 5.31 -7.56
N SER A 33 -18.35 6.58 -7.77
CA SER A 33 -19.75 7.01 -7.48
C SER A 33 -20.80 6.19 -8.23
N LYS A 34 -20.54 5.82 -9.49
CA LYS A 34 -21.45 5.00 -10.29
C LYS A 34 -21.58 3.56 -9.78
N GLN A 35 -20.55 3.03 -9.12
CA GLN A 35 -20.57 1.70 -8.52
C GLN A 35 -21.38 1.68 -7.21
N LEU A 36 -21.51 2.85 -6.56
CA LEU A 36 -22.19 2.98 -5.26
C LEU A 36 -23.69 3.28 -5.39
N SER A 37 -24.12 3.96 -6.46
CA SER A 37 -25.51 4.35 -6.63
C SER A 37 -25.83 4.73 -8.07
N ASN A 38 -27.06 4.44 -8.51
CA ASN A 38 -27.62 4.90 -9.79
C ASN A 38 -28.11 6.36 -9.76
N LYS A 39 -28.00 7.04 -8.61
CA LYS A 39 -28.43 8.44 -8.46
C LYS A 39 -27.32 9.39 -8.90
N ASP A 40 -27.67 10.42 -9.66
CA ASP A 40 -26.73 11.38 -10.26
C ASP A 40 -26.22 12.46 -9.28
N HIS A 41 -26.07 12.08 -8.01
CA HIS A 41 -25.57 12.97 -6.97
C HIS A 41 -24.15 12.58 -6.58
N ARG A 42 -23.26 13.58 -6.54
CA ARG A 42 -21.88 13.43 -6.08
C ARG A 42 -21.83 12.72 -4.73
N LYS A 43 -21.01 11.67 -4.63
CA LYS A 43 -20.67 11.02 -3.36
C LYS A 43 -19.36 11.59 -2.84
N PHE A 44 -19.28 11.81 -1.54
CA PHE A 44 -18.06 12.26 -0.89
C PHE A 44 -17.43 11.06 -0.19
N ILE A 45 -16.20 10.70 -0.55
CA ILE A 45 -15.59 9.43 -0.14
C ILE A 45 -14.41 9.70 0.77
N CYS A 46 -14.35 8.96 1.88
CA CYS A 46 -13.18 8.95 2.75
C CYS A 46 -12.07 8.10 2.12
N ASN A 47 -10.95 8.72 1.74
CA ASN A 47 -9.81 8.00 1.13
C ASN A 47 -9.15 6.96 2.06
N ARG A 48 -9.48 6.99 3.36
CA ARG A 48 -8.94 6.03 4.34
C ARG A 48 -9.77 4.76 4.43
N CYS A 49 -11.07 4.89 4.70
CA CYS A 49 -11.95 3.75 4.97
C CYS A 49 -12.92 3.45 3.84
N LEU A 50 -12.89 4.25 2.77
CA LEU A 50 -13.75 4.14 1.58
C LEU A 50 -15.25 4.29 1.83
N ASN A 51 -15.67 4.68 3.04
CA ASN A 51 -17.05 5.07 3.31
C ASN A 51 -17.45 6.31 2.50
N TYR A 52 -18.70 6.35 2.05
CA TYR A 52 -19.25 7.45 1.26
C TYR A 52 -20.34 8.22 2.01
N PHE A 53 -20.47 9.50 1.67
CA PHE A 53 -21.39 10.43 2.30
C PHE A 53 -22.12 11.24 1.22
N SER A 54 -23.33 11.71 1.54
CA SER A 54 -24.14 12.55 0.65
C SER A 54 -23.69 14.01 0.60
N ALA A 55 -22.89 14.46 1.57
CA ALA A 55 -22.44 15.84 1.68
C ALA A 55 -21.03 15.94 2.25
N ASP A 56 -20.27 16.95 1.82
CA ASP A 56 -18.91 17.24 2.28
C ASP A 56 -18.83 17.46 3.80
N ARG A 57 -19.83 18.13 4.39
CA ARG A 57 -19.90 18.35 5.84
C ARG A 57 -19.92 17.04 6.63
N LEU A 58 -20.61 16.01 6.11
CA LEU A 58 -20.68 14.70 6.75
C LEU A 58 -19.34 13.97 6.65
N LEU A 59 -18.69 14.05 5.49
CA LEU A 59 -17.33 13.53 5.32
C LEU A 59 -16.36 14.19 6.30
N LYS A 60 -16.38 15.53 6.41
CA LYS A 60 -15.53 16.26 7.37
C LYS A 60 -15.75 15.81 8.81
N LYS A 61 -17.01 15.69 9.24
CA LYS A 61 -17.36 15.18 10.57
C LYS A 61 -16.88 13.73 10.76
N HIS A 62 -16.95 12.88 9.74
CA HIS A 62 -16.44 11.53 9.81
C HIS A 62 -14.90 11.50 9.91
N THR A 63 -14.20 12.30 9.10
CA THR A 63 -12.74 12.30 9.00
C THR A 63 -12.07 12.60 10.34
N THR A 64 -12.63 13.48 11.17
CA THR A 64 -12.07 13.78 12.50
C THR A 64 -11.99 12.53 13.38
N TYR A 65 -13.04 11.70 13.40
CA TYR A 65 -13.05 10.46 14.18
C TYR A 65 -12.30 9.34 13.47
N CYS A 66 -12.46 9.21 12.15
CA CYS A 66 -11.78 8.20 11.33
C CYS A 66 -10.24 8.35 11.40
N GLN A 67 -9.75 9.58 11.58
CA GLN A 67 -8.33 9.85 11.80
C GLN A 67 -7.83 9.35 13.15
N GLN A 68 -8.64 9.53 14.20
CA GLN A 68 -8.29 9.20 15.59
C GLN A 68 -8.29 7.69 15.88
N GLN A 69 -9.12 6.92 15.19
CA GLN A 69 -9.23 5.46 15.39
C GLN A 69 -8.05 4.65 14.80
N ASN A 70 -6.96 5.32 14.42
CA ASN A 70 -5.90 4.70 13.61
C ASN A 70 -4.85 3.98 14.45
N HIS A 71 -5.20 2.81 14.97
CA HIS A 71 -4.22 1.90 15.58
C HIS A 71 -3.19 1.36 14.57
N CYS A 72 -3.49 1.45 13.27
CA CYS A 72 -2.62 0.99 12.17
C CYS A 72 -2.06 2.15 11.33
N ALA A 73 -2.01 3.37 11.87
CA ALA A 73 -1.33 4.46 11.19
C ALA A 73 0.14 4.11 11.01
N VAL A 74 0.58 3.91 9.76
CA VAL A 74 2.01 3.92 9.45
C VAL A 74 2.49 5.34 9.72
N ARG A 75 3.09 5.54 10.89
CA ARG A 75 3.80 6.77 11.23
C ARG A 75 5.20 6.66 10.65
N VAL A 76 5.62 7.68 9.93
CA VAL A 76 7.04 7.81 9.60
C VAL A 76 7.79 7.87 10.92
N PRO A 77 8.84 7.04 11.11
CA PRO A 77 9.64 7.11 12.33
C PRO A 77 10.21 8.51 12.48
N ARG A 78 10.28 9.01 13.71
CA ARG A 78 11.03 10.24 13.98
C ARG A 78 12.52 9.97 13.72
N GLU A 79 13.33 11.02 13.57
CA GLU A 79 14.79 10.86 13.40
C GLU A 79 15.42 10.01 14.51
N THR A 80 14.88 10.11 15.74
CA THR A 80 15.31 9.31 16.89
C THR A 80 14.80 7.86 16.90
N GLU A 81 13.87 7.50 16.01
CA GLU A 81 13.25 6.19 15.87
C GLU A 81 13.61 5.52 14.53
N ASN A 82 14.68 5.96 13.88
CA ASN A 82 15.12 5.49 12.57
C ASN A 82 15.69 4.06 12.54
N ARG A 83 15.72 3.37 13.69
CA ARG A 83 16.18 1.98 13.82
C ARG A 83 15.04 1.10 14.31
N LEU A 84 14.69 0.11 13.50
CA LEU A 84 13.74 -0.93 13.85
C LEU A 84 14.48 -2.20 14.24
N GLU A 85 14.15 -2.77 15.39
CA GLU A 85 14.71 -4.02 15.88
C GLU A 85 13.57 -4.96 16.22
N PHE A 86 13.67 -6.22 15.79
CA PHE A 86 12.75 -7.26 16.20
C PHE A 86 13.06 -7.61 17.66
N LYS A 87 12.09 -7.46 18.56
CA LYS A 87 12.28 -7.73 20.00
C LYS A 87 11.78 -9.10 20.42
N ASN A 88 10.86 -9.69 19.66
CA ASN A 88 10.12 -10.86 20.07
C ASN A 88 10.63 -12.14 19.40
N TYR A 89 11.95 -12.40 19.47
CA TYR A 89 12.61 -13.56 18.87
C TYR A 89 11.95 -14.90 19.22
N ARG A 90 11.32 -15.02 20.40
CA ARG A 90 10.57 -16.22 20.82
C ARG A 90 9.37 -16.58 19.93
N PHE A 91 8.85 -15.63 19.16
CA PHE A 91 7.74 -15.83 18.22
C PHE A 91 8.22 -15.96 16.78
N GLN A 92 9.53 -16.10 16.55
CA GLN A 92 10.06 -16.35 15.23
C GLN A 92 9.74 -17.78 14.81
N GLU A 93 9.08 -17.93 13.65
CA GLU A 93 8.89 -19.24 13.05
C GLU A 93 10.21 -19.75 12.44
N MET A 94 10.52 -21.02 12.69
CA MET A 94 11.64 -21.68 12.02
C MET A 94 11.21 -22.08 10.62
N VAL A 95 11.71 -21.35 9.63
CA VAL A 95 11.52 -21.66 8.21
C VAL A 95 12.83 -22.19 7.61
N PRO A 96 12.77 -23.13 6.64
CA PRO A 96 13.97 -23.76 6.08
C PRO A 96 14.90 -22.77 5.35
N PHE A 97 14.36 -21.66 4.83
CA PHE A 97 15.12 -20.53 4.30
C PHE A 97 14.25 -19.27 4.30
N VAL A 98 14.88 -18.09 4.32
CA VAL A 98 14.22 -16.78 4.19
C VAL A 98 14.84 -16.02 3.03
N ILE A 99 14.00 -15.44 2.17
CA ILE A 99 14.44 -14.53 1.11
C ILE A 99 13.97 -13.13 1.49
N TYR A 100 14.91 -12.20 1.62
CA TYR A 100 14.62 -10.77 1.75
C TYR A 100 14.93 -10.12 0.41
N ALA A 101 13.92 -9.56 -0.24
CA ALA A 101 14.08 -8.81 -1.47
C ALA A 101 13.57 -7.38 -1.24
N ASP A 102 14.38 -6.41 -1.62
CA ASP A 102 13.96 -5.02 -1.68
C ASP A 102 13.32 -4.77 -3.05
N LEU A 103 12.10 -4.22 -3.05
CA LEU A 103 11.35 -3.91 -4.28
C LEU A 103 11.42 -2.41 -4.56
N GLU A 104 12.62 -1.83 -4.47
CA GLU A 104 12.85 -0.50 -5.01
C GLU A 104 12.67 -0.57 -6.53
N SER A 105 11.52 -0.08 -6.99
CA SER A 105 11.24 0.04 -8.41
C SER A 105 12.03 1.24 -8.93
N ILE A 106 12.96 1.01 -9.86
CA ILE A 106 13.55 2.10 -10.64
C ILE A 106 12.39 2.71 -11.45
N LEU A 107 12.02 3.94 -11.11
CA LEU A 107 11.02 4.69 -11.87
C LEU A 107 11.67 5.20 -13.16
N GLU A 108 11.80 4.33 -14.16
CA GLU A 108 12.15 4.78 -15.50
C GLU A 108 10.99 5.56 -16.12
N ASN A 109 11.32 6.65 -16.81
CA ASN A 109 10.33 7.51 -17.41
C ASN A 109 9.67 6.80 -18.60
N CYS A 110 8.34 6.72 -18.61
CA CYS A 110 7.55 6.10 -19.68
C CYS A 110 7.67 6.77 -21.07
N SER A 111 8.37 7.91 -21.18
CA SER A 111 8.65 8.55 -22.48
C SER A 111 9.80 7.90 -23.27
N ASN A 112 10.48 6.90 -22.70
CA ASN A 112 11.52 6.11 -23.37
C ASN A 112 11.02 4.76 -23.95
N LEU A 113 9.70 4.56 -24.02
CA LEU A 113 9.04 3.39 -24.62
C LEU A 113 8.41 3.74 -25.98
#